data_AF-A0A3N6F5C4-F1
#
_entry.id   AF-A0A3N6F5C4-F1
#
_cell.length_a   1.000
_cell.length_b   1.000
_cell.length_c   1.000
_cell.angle_alpha   90.00
_cell.angle_beta   90.00
_cell.angle_gamma   90.00
#
_symmetry.space_group_name_H-M   'P 1'
#
loop_
_entity.id
_entity.type
_entity.pdbx_description
1 polymer ?
#
loop_
_entity_poly.entity_id
_entity_poly.type
_entity_poly.pdbx_seq_one_letter_code
_entity_poly.pdbx_strand_id
1 'polypeptide(L)'
;MKYWLMVTGDKSVPSGAARSLEAWDPSLSTVTSHNLEEGDPVLVWRGGRGGGVVAIGEITSTSVVPQGDFLSLARSQRDEDGSVPALTRAVLNLGKLMLATPISANTLRAAGITRVIRQVRSAGGDHKLVPLELPEKHWREVIRLAEYPEAPTEWPAAWNISPGSVVRRAKLHEVYGGNPRCTVGSSAKTPNALLFVDGSRSGELAPQWNGSVLLAPGQGQRSSDGISLENLAVLAHLQRGVPVRLFLVRGADCLYVGEFGIDLKQPIERWVVTGERELQYLDSVLRWDIKTPIFRLRLLNGARALLDDTDPFRQAPRMRLSLHPTSDQPVATAIRGLLAVMENDPAVAASLSELSEAQLLATLTQRARRQADLVELRAAAEDSATSEGDLQKLVQRMTWIFGGEFLPGTARRNLTLRDQLDLTLLRPDGTLHGVELKKANIDRLVTVQRNHLIVGHEINKAVGQAMNYLRELDEKRSQLLVDLGIDARRASMTVVIGHSTFVTNGASSAQIDETIRTYNSHLTRVSVTTYDRLIGNAQRTLDLTAAPDI
;
A
#
# COMPACT_ATOMS: atom_id res chain seq x y z
N MET A 1 32.43 3.29 -15.45
CA MET A 1 31.06 2.74 -15.66
C MET A 1 30.12 3.46 -14.70
N LYS A 2 29.11 4.14 -15.22
CA LYS A 2 28.12 4.85 -14.41
C LYS A 2 26.89 3.95 -14.28
N TYR A 3 26.37 3.78 -13.08
CA TYR A 3 25.13 3.05 -12.90
C TYR A 3 23.96 4.02 -12.85
N TRP A 4 22.83 3.59 -13.39
CA TRP A 4 21.60 4.37 -13.37
C TRP A 4 20.49 3.62 -12.69
N LEU A 5 19.56 4.37 -12.12
CA LEU A 5 18.33 3.86 -11.54
C LEU A 5 17.16 4.53 -12.25
N MET A 6 16.29 3.73 -12.84
CA MET A 6 15.01 4.18 -13.35
C MET A 6 13.90 3.78 -12.38
N VAL A 7 13.11 4.73 -11.90
CA VAL A 7 11.95 4.45 -11.04
C VAL A 7 10.69 4.42 -11.90
N THR A 8 9.83 3.42 -11.76
CA THR A 8 8.54 3.29 -12.47
C THR A 8 7.39 3.24 -11.47
N GLY A 9 6.17 3.55 -11.89
CA GLY A 9 4.97 3.34 -11.07
C GLY A 9 4.16 2.13 -11.54
N ASP A 10 3.58 1.38 -10.61
CA ASP A 10 2.75 0.21 -10.93
C ASP A 10 1.38 0.61 -11.53
N LYS A 11 0.88 1.80 -11.19
CA LYS A 11 -0.43 2.33 -11.64
C LYS A 11 -0.33 3.45 -12.67
N SER A 12 0.81 4.12 -12.77
CA SER A 12 1.02 5.23 -13.71
C SER A 12 1.54 4.68 -15.03
N VAL A 13 0.81 4.95 -16.11
CA VAL A 13 1.38 4.87 -17.45
C VAL A 13 2.24 6.14 -17.62
N PRO A 14 3.45 6.06 -18.22
CA PRO A 14 4.32 7.22 -18.35
C PRO A 14 3.61 8.42 -19.00
N SER A 15 3.90 9.62 -18.49
CA SER A 15 3.41 10.87 -19.08
C SER A 15 3.96 11.01 -20.50
N GLY A 16 3.07 10.98 -21.51
CA GLY A 16 3.45 10.98 -22.92
C GLY A 16 3.18 9.66 -23.66
N ALA A 17 2.70 8.61 -22.98
CA ALA A 17 2.16 7.44 -23.67
C ALA A 17 0.98 7.88 -24.55
N ALA A 18 1.20 7.90 -25.86
CA ALA A 18 0.17 8.29 -26.80
C ALA A 18 -1.02 7.33 -26.68
N ARG A 19 -2.22 7.90 -26.70
CA ARG A 19 -3.42 7.08 -26.85
C ARG A 19 -3.54 6.54 -28.26
N SER A 20 -2.95 7.14 -29.29
CA SER A 20 -2.90 6.52 -30.62
C SER A 20 -1.76 5.51 -30.72
N LEU A 21 -2.00 4.39 -31.41
CA LEU A 21 -0.99 3.35 -31.61
C LEU A 21 0.19 3.83 -32.46
N GLU A 22 -0.08 4.66 -33.46
CA GLU A 22 0.92 5.20 -34.38
C GLU A 22 1.95 6.10 -33.66
N ALA A 23 1.55 6.72 -32.55
CA ALA A 23 2.43 7.53 -31.72
C ALA A 23 2.82 6.81 -30.41
N TRP A 24 2.34 5.58 -30.17
CA TRP A 24 2.69 4.82 -28.99
C TRP A 24 4.08 4.21 -29.19
N ASP A 25 5.03 4.68 -28.39
CA ASP A 25 6.38 4.15 -28.42
C ASP A 25 6.50 2.94 -27.46
N PRO A 26 6.73 1.72 -27.99
CA PRO A 26 6.92 0.54 -27.15
C PRO A 26 8.30 0.54 -26.48
N SER A 27 9.26 1.32 -26.96
CA SER A 27 10.59 1.37 -26.38
C SER A 27 10.52 1.87 -24.93
N LEU A 28 11.26 1.20 -24.07
CA LEU A 28 11.47 1.68 -22.72
C LEU A 28 12.44 2.85 -22.83
N SER A 29 11.92 4.06 -22.71
CA SER A 29 12.71 5.28 -22.90
C SER A 29 12.39 6.32 -21.84
N THR A 30 13.35 7.19 -21.60
CA THR A 30 13.27 8.25 -20.61
C THR A 30 13.98 9.49 -21.13
N VAL A 31 13.51 10.67 -20.74
CA VAL A 31 14.17 11.94 -21.06
C VAL A 31 14.86 12.45 -19.80
N THR A 32 16.11 12.89 -19.93
CA THR A 32 16.91 13.41 -18.83
C THR A 32 17.90 14.48 -19.30
N SER A 33 18.32 15.36 -18.41
CA SER A 33 19.41 16.32 -18.63
C SER A 33 20.78 15.73 -18.32
N HIS A 34 20.84 14.51 -17.80
CA HIS A 34 22.09 13.85 -17.48
C HIS A 34 22.85 13.41 -18.73
N ASN A 35 24.18 13.41 -18.64
CA ASN A 35 25.05 12.89 -19.69
C ASN A 35 25.15 11.36 -19.59
N LEU A 36 24.55 10.67 -20.56
CA LEU A 36 24.39 9.22 -20.63
C LEU A 36 25.30 8.63 -21.70
N GLU A 37 25.86 7.46 -21.44
CA GLU A 37 26.68 6.71 -22.40
C GLU A 37 25.98 5.41 -22.79
N GLU A 38 26.08 5.02 -24.07
CA GLU A 38 25.61 3.69 -24.50
C GLU A 38 26.42 2.60 -23.78
N GLY A 39 25.73 1.54 -23.35
CA GLY A 39 26.29 0.47 -22.51
C GLY A 39 26.27 0.77 -21.02
N ASP A 40 25.84 1.97 -20.58
CA ASP A 40 25.70 2.25 -19.15
C ASP A 40 24.62 1.34 -18.53
N PRO A 41 24.91 0.64 -17.42
CA PRO A 41 23.99 -0.28 -16.76
C PRO A 41 22.87 0.45 -16.01
N VAL A 42 21.67 -0.13 -16.05
CA VAL A 42 20.47 0.44 -15.45
C VAL A 42 19.74 -0.59 -14.58
N LEU A 43 19.36 -0.18 -13.37
CA LEU A 43 18.36 -0.88 -12.56
C LEU A 43 17.00 -0.23 -12.75
N VAL A 44 15.97 -1.06 -12.91
CA VAL A 44 14.57 -0.60 -12.92
C VAL A 44 13.93 -0.94 -11.60
N TRP A 45 13.43 0.08 -10.90
CA TRP A 45 12.72 -0.02 -9.64
C TRP A 45 11.23 0.25 -9.84
N ARG A 46 10.39 -0.73 -9.51
CA ARG A 46 8.94 -0.50 -9.42
C ARG A 46 8.60 0.14 -8.07
N GLY A 47 8.01 1.32 -8.11
CA GLY A 47 7.46 2.04 -6.96
C GLY A 47 6.18 1.40 -6.41
N GLY A 48 5.70 1.91 -5.27
CA GLY A 48 4.50 1.40 -4.60
C GLY A 48 4.76 0.28 -3.59
N ARG A 49 3.67 -0.21 -2.97
CA ARG A 49 3.73 -1.30 -1.98
C ARG A 49 4.06 -2.61 -2.69
N GLY A 50 5.01 -3.40 -2.17
CA GLY A 50 5.49 -4.61 -2.86
C GLY A 50 6.36 -4.31 -4.10
N GLY A 51 6.92 -3.10 -4.16
CA GLY A 51 7.90 -2.67 -5.14
C GLY A 51 9.33 -3.15 -4.83
N GLY A 52 10.23 -2.94 -5.77
CA GLY A 52 11.62 -3.38 -5.70
C GLY A 52 12.30 -3.33 -7.06
N VAL A 53 13.51 -3.89 -7.15
CA VAL A 53 14.22 -4.01 -8.44
C VAL A 53 13.54 -5.09 -9.28
N VAL A 54 12.95 -4.70 -10.40
CA VAL A 54 12.15 -5.56 -11.29
C VAL A 54 12.84 -5.86 -12.61
N ALA A 55 13.90 -5.13 -12.96
CA ALA A 55 14.72 -5.43 -14.13
C ALA A 55 16.14 -4.88 -14.01
N ILE A 56 17.04 -5.49 -14.77
CA ILE A 56 18.41 -5.03 -14.99
C ILE A 56 18.62 -4.94 -16.50
N GLY A 57 19.19 -3.83 -16.94
CA GLY A 57 19.38 -3.54 -18.35
C GLY A 57 20.53 -2.59 -18.60
N GLU A 58 20.54 -2.01 -19.79
CA GLU A 58 21.55 -1.05 -20.25
C GLU A 58 20.93 0.00 -21.17
N ILE A 59 21.62 1.12 -21.31
CA ILE A 59 21.29 2.17 -22.28
C ILE A 59 21.80 1.72 -23.65
N THR A 60 20.91 1.62 -24.64
CA THR A 60 21.29 1.16 -25.99
C THR A 60 21.43 2.27 -27.00
N SER A 61 20.76 3.40 -26.78
CA SER A 61 20.90 4.57 -27.66
C SER A 61 20.53 5.84 -26.92
N THR A 62 21.21 6.94 -27.26
CA THR A 62 20.89 8.27 -26.78
C THR A 62 20.63 9.23 -27.94
N SER A 63 19.66 10.12 -27.81
CA SER A 63 19.36 11.14 -28.82
C SER A 63 18.97 12.47 -28.19
N VAL A 64 19.38 13.57 -28.82
CA VAL A 64 19.06 14.92 -28.34
C VAL A 64 17.59 15.22 -28.65
N VAL A 65 16.85 15.68 -27.64
CA VAL A 65 15.44 16.06 -27.76
C VAL A 65 15.34 17.55 -28.11
N PRO A 66 14.62 17.94 -29.18
CA PRO A 66 14.39 19.35 -29.50
C PRO A 66 13.68 20.08 -28.35
N GLN A 67 14.11 21.31 -28.04
CA GLN A 67 13.63 22.09 -26.87
C GLN A 67 12.10 22.37 -26.85
N GLY A 68 11.40 22.22 -27.97
CA GLY A 68 9.98 22.54 -28.11
C GLY A 68 9.02 21.54 -27.45
N ASP A 69 9.38 20.26 -27.35
CA ASP A 69 8.42 19.19 -27.00
C ASP A 69 8.22 19.00 -25.48
N PHE A 70 9.15 19.51 -24.66
CA PHE A 70 9.16 19.25 -23.21
C PHE A 70 9.45 20.52 -22.37
N LEU A 71 8.83 21.64 -22.76
CA LEU A 71 8.96 22.95 -22.10
C LEU A 71 8.69 22.93 -20.58
N SER A 72 7.87 22.01 -20.07
CA SER A 72 7.58 21.87 -18.64
C SER A 72 8.73 21.22 -17.86
N LEU A 73 9.38 20.19 -18.41
CA LEU A 73 10.54 19.52 -17.81
C LEU A 73 11.77 20.44 -17.81
N ALA A 74 12.01 21.12 -18.94
CA ALA A 74 13.06 22.10 -19.12
C ALA A 74 13.02 23.26 -18.09
N ARG A 75 11.83 23.69 -17.66
CA ARG A 75 11.66 24.76 -16.66
C ARG A 75 11.95 24.33 -15.22
N SER A 76 11.85 23.04 -14.92
CA SER A 76 12.06 22.48 -13.58
C SER A 76 13.54 22.16 -13.27
N GLN A 77 14.41 22.22 -14.28
CA GLN A 77 15.83 21.89 -14.21
C GLN A 77 16.66 23.04 -14.79
N ARG A 78 16.51 24.26 -14.25
CA ARG A 78 17.42 25.37 -14.58
C ARG A 78 18.74 25.14 -13.88
N ASP A 79 19.84 25.29 -14.62
CA ASP A 79 21.17 25.39 -14.02
C ASP A 79 21.30 26.70 -13.21
N GLU A 80 22.30 26.80 -12.34
CA GLU A 80 22.55 27.98 -11.49
C GLU A 80 22.71 29.28 -12.32
N ASP A 81 23.10 29.18 -13.59
CA ASP A 81 23.24 30.28 -14.55
C ASP A 81 21.95 30.59 -15.35
N GLY A 82 20.84 29.89 -15.11
CA GLY A 82 19.56 30.12 -15.77
C GLY A 82 19.44 29.61 -17.21
N SER A 83 20.45 28.92 -17.73
CA SER A 83 20.40 28.19 -19.00
C SER A 83 19.55 26.91 -18.88
N VAL A 84 18.89 26.54 -19.98
CA VAL A 84 18.12 25.29 -20.06
C VAL A 84 19.06 24.18 -20.57
N PRO A 85 19.33 23.13 -19.78
CA PRO A 85 20.19 22.05 -20.21
C PRO A 85 19.59 21.29 -21.39
N ALA A 86 20.45 20.85 -22.31
CA ALA A 86 20.03 20.02 -23.44
C ALA A 86 19.45 18.69 -22.92
N LEU A 87 18.22 18.37 -23.33
CA LEU A 87 17.56 17.13 -22.92
C LEU A 87 17.99 15.99 -23.83
N THR A 88 18.35 14.87 -23.21
CA THR A 88 18.73 13.64 -23.89
C THR A 88 17.66 12.58 -23.63
N ARG A 89 17.21 11.94 -24.69
CA ARG A 89 16.37 10.74 -24.64
C ARG A 89 17.27 9.52 -24.60
N ALA A 90 17.08 8.67 -23.59
CA ALA A 90 17.72 7.37 -23.50
C ALA A 90 16.72 6.27 -23.85
N VAL A 91 17.15 5.30 -24.65
CA VAL A 91 16.43 4.04 -24.88
C VAL A 91 17.14 2.95 -24.09
N LEU A 92 16.34 2.13 -23.41
CA LEU A 92 16.79 1.07 -22.52
C LEU A 92 16.47 -0.30 -23.11
N ASN A 93 17.41 -1.23 -22.98
CA ASN A 93 17.18 -2.64 -23.19
C ASN A 93 17.23 -3.38 -21.85
N LEU A 94 16.14 -4.09 -21.52
CA LEU A 94 16.06 -4.87 -20.29
C LEU A 94 16.57 -6.29 -20.55
N GLY A 95 17.82 -6.55 -20.19
CA GLY A 95 18.44 -7.86 -20.34
C GLY A 95 17.88 -8.91 -19.38
N LYS A 96 17.54 -8.53 -18.15
CA LYS A 96 17.04 -9.43 -17.11
C LYS A 96 15.77 -8.90 -16.47
N LEU A 97 14.70 -9.71 -16.51
CA LEU A 97 13.38 -9.36 -15.98
C LEU A 97 13.08 -10.18 -14.72
N MET A 98 12.53 -9.50 -13.71
CA MET A 98 12.15 -10.04 -12.41
C MET A 98 10.81 -9.40 -11.96
N LEU A 99 9.86 -9.29 -12.90
CA LEU A 99 8.64 -8.50 -12.70
C LEU A 99 7.76 -9.11 -11.59
N ALA A 100 7.66 -10.43 -11.56
CA ALA A 100 6.92 -11.18 -10.54
C ALA A 100 7.68 -11.35 -9.21
N THR A 101 9.01 -11.33 -9.24
CA THR A 101 9.88 -11.65 -8.10
C THR A 101 10.91 -10.54 -7.91
N PRO A 102 10.46 -9.31 -7.57
CA PRO A 102 11.36 -8.18 -7.44
C PRO A 102 12.35 -8.38 -6.29
N ILE A 103 13.59 -7.88 -6.45
CA ILE A 103 14.51 -7.79 -5.31
C ILE A 103 13.98 -6.70 -4.38
N SER A 104 13.44 -7.12 -3.23
CA SER A 104 12.75 -6.22 -2.32
C SER A 104 13.69 -5.26 -1.60
N ALA A 105 13.13 -4.16 -1.09
CA ALA A 105 13.87 -3.24 -0.22
C ALA A 105 14.42 -3.92 1.06
N ASN A 106 13.76 -4.98 1.53
CA ASN A 106 14.20 -5.73 2.70
C ASN A 106 15.38 -6.65 2.35
N THR A 107 15.30 -7.35 1.22
CA THR A 107 16.39 -8.18 0.68
C THR A 107 17.66 -7.35 0.44
N LEU A 108 17.51 -6.17 -0.18
CA LEU A 108 18.64 -5.25 -0.38
C LEU A 108 19.22 -4.73 0.94
N ARG A 109 18.38 -4.44 1.94
CA ARG A 109 18.84 -4.04 3.28
C ARG A 109 19.62 -5.15 3.97
N ALA A 110 19.13 -6.38 3.92
CA ALA A 110 19.81 -7.55 4.48
C ALA A 110 21.18 -7.77 3.81
N ALA A 111 21.30 -7.48 2.51
CA ALA A 111 22.56 -7.51 1.77
C ALA A 111 23.46 -6.26 1.97
N GLY A 112 23.06 -5.29 2.81
CA GLY A 112 23.82 -4.06 3.07
C GLY A 112 23.71 -2.99 1.98
N ILE A 113 22.86 -3.17 0.97
CA ILE A 113 22.74 -2.31 -0.21
C ILE A 113 21.67 -1.23 0.01
N THR A 114 21.97 -0.27 0.87
CA THR A 114 21.01 0.79 1.25
C THR A 114 20.95 1.97 0.27
N ARG A 115 21.99 2.17 -0.55
CA ARG A 115 22.10 3.31 -1.48
C ARG A 115 20.99 3.33 -2.53
N VAL A 116 20.66 2.18 -3.12
CA VAL A 116 19.55 2.05 -4.09
C VAL A 116 18.25 2.56 -3.48
N ILE A 117 17.94 2.11 -2.25
CA ILE A 117 16.71 2.46 -1.55
C ILE A 117 16.64 3.97 -1.25
N ARG A 118 17.77 4.58 -0.88
CA ARG A 118 17.87 6.02 -0.63
C ARG A 118 17.61 6.81 -1.91
N GLN A 119 18.22 6.39 -3.02
CA GLN A 119 18.11 7.06 -4.31
C GLN A 119 16.68 7.02 -4.88
N VAL A 120 15.95 5.91 -4.67
CA VAL A 120 14.52 5.84 -5.04
C VAL A 120 13.70 6.92 -4.33
N ARG A 121 13.96 7.17 -3.04
CA ARG A 121 13.21 8.16 -2.26
C ARG A 121 13.46 9.59 -2.74
N SER A 122 14.64 9.87 -3.30
CA SER A 122 15.00 11.19 -3.82
C SER A 122 14.61 11.42 -5.29
N ALA A 123 14.29 10.37 -6.05
CA ALA A 123 14.01 10.48 -7.49
C ALA A 123 12.75 11.33 -7.83
N GLY A 124 11.83 11.52 -6.87
CA GLY A 124 10.78 12.55 -6.94
C GLY A 124 9.83 12.43 -8.15
N GLY A 125 9.62 11.23 -8.70
CA GLY A 125 8.65 10.98 -9.77
C GLY A 125 8.89 9.66 -10.51
N ASP A 126 7.84 9.16 -11.15
CA ASP A 126 7.91 7.96 -12.00
C ASP A 126 8.56 8.27 -13.35
N HIS A 127 9.17 7.25 -13.95
CA HIS A 127 9.85 7.25 -15.24
C HIS A 127 10.98 8.27 -15.35
N LYS A 128 11.69 8.50 -14.23
CA LYS A 128 12.91 9.32 -14.16
C LYS A 128 14.13 8.43 -14.04
N LEU A 129 15.18 8.79 -14.79
CA LEU A 129 16.50 8.20 -14.70
C LEU A 129 17.39 9.06 -13.80
N VAL A 130 17.90 8.47 -12.72
CA VAL A 130 18.78 9.14 -11.77
C VAL A 130 20.12 8.42 -11.66
N PRO A 131 21.23 9.14 -11.45
CA PRO A 131 22.53 8.52 -11.25
C PRO A 131 22.53 7.67 -9.98
N LEU A 132 23.18 6.52 -10.04
CA LEU A 132 23.29 5.57 -8.94
C LEU A 132 24.76 5.31 -8.64
N GLU A 133 25.26 5.90 -7.56
CA GLU A 133 26.62 5.61 -7.09
C GLU A 133 26.67 4.30 -6.31
N LEU A 134 26.96 3.21 -7.02
CA LEU A 134 27.05 1.89 -6.45
C LEU A 134 28.49 1.35 -6.51
N PRO A 135 29.10 0.96 -5.37
CA PRO A 135 30.36 0.22 -5.39
C PRO A 135 30.22 -1.09 -6.17
N GLU A 136 31.27 -1.49 -6.89
CA GLU A 136 31.24 -2.68 -7.76
C GLU A 136 30.85 -3.96 -7.00
N LYS A 137 31.31 -4.11 -5.74
CA LYS A 137 30.90 -5.20 -4.86
C LYS A 137 29.37 -5.28 -4.70
N HIS A 138 28.70 -4.15 -4.50
CA HIS A 138 27.26 -4.10 -4.36
C HIS A 138 26.55 -4.34 -5.70
N TRP A 139 27.14 -3.89 -6.81
CA TRP A 139 26.61 -4.21 -8.13
C TRP A 139 26.58 -5.73 -8.37
N ARG A 140 27.72 -6.41 -8.14
CA ARG A 140 27.80 -7.87 -8.27
C ARG A 140 26.81 -8.59 -7.35
N GLU A 141 26.59 -8.08 -6.14
CA GLU A 141 25.61 -8.64 -5.21
C GLU A 141 24.17 -8.48 -5.72
N VAL A 142 23.81 -7.34 -6.33
CA VAL A 142 22.50 -7.18 -6.98
C VAL A 142 22.35 -8.18 -8.12
N ILE A 143 23.38 -8.39 -8.95
CA ILE A 143 23.35 -9.39 -10.02
C ILE A 143 23.13 -10.80 -9.45
N ARG A 144 23.82 -11.16 -8.37
CA ARG A 144 23.66 -12.46 -7.68
C ARG A 144 22.24 -12.64 -7.15
N LEU A 145 21.68 -11.63 -6.48
CA LEU A 145 20.30 -11.66 -6.00
C LEU A 145 19.29 -11.78 -7.14
N ALA A 146 19.59 -11.22 -8.31
CA ALA A 146 18.76 -11.36 -9.50
C ALA A 146 18.79 -12.77 -10.11
N GLU A 147 19.84 -13.57 -9.89
CA GLU A 147 19.91 -14.97 -10.37
C GLU A 147 18.98 -15.90 -9.62
N TYR A 148 18.78 -15.64 -8.33
CA TYR A 148 17.93 -16.46 -7.47
C TYR A 148 16.91 -15.59 -6.74
N PRO A 149 15.97 -14.97 -7.47
CA PRO A 149 15.01 -14.07 -6.87
C PRO A 149 14.01 -14.86 -6.01
N GLU A 150 13.82 -14.42 -4.77
CA GLU A 150 12.83 -15.02 -3.87
C GLU A 150 11.42 -14.53 -4.22
N ALA A 151 10.47 -15.46 -4.28
CA ALA A 151 9.08 -15.11 -4.54
C ALA A 151 8.51 -14.30 -3.35
N PRO A 152 7.87 -13.15 -3.60
CA PRO A 152 7.26 -12.38 -2.54
C PRO A 152 6.16 -13.21 -1.86
N THR A 153 6.23 -13.30 -0.53
CA THR A 153 5.23 -14.00 0.30
C THR A 153 4.19 -13.05 0.90
N GLU A 154 4.50 -11.76 0.93
CA GLU A 154 3.67 -10.72 1.52
C GLU A 154 2.81 -9.98 0.50
N TRP A 155 1.56 -9.71 0.87
CA TRP A 155 0.64 -8.88 0.09
C TRP A 155 1.12 -7.40 0.10
N PRO A 156 1.02 -6.65 -1.02
CA PRO A 156 0.31 -6.96 -2.26
C PRO A 156 1.15 -7.61 -3.36
N ALA A 157 2.43 -7.91 -3.11
CA ALA A 157 3.28 -8.54 -4.13
C ALA A 157 3.09 -10.06 -4.23
N ALA A 158 2.57 -10.69 -3.18
CA ALA A 158 2.35 -12.13 -3.11
C ALA A 158 1.53 -12.68 -4.30
N TRP A 159 2.06 -13.74 -4.90
CA TRP A 159 1.42 -14.48 -5.99
C TRP A 159 1.48 -15.98 -5.72
N ASN A 160 0.33 -16.57 -5.37
CA ASN A 160 0.27 -17.94 -4.85
C ASN A 160 -0.32 -18.93 -5.86
N ILE A 161 -0.48 -18.53 -7.13
CA ILE A 161 -1.01 -19.39 -8.19
C ILE A 161 0.16 -19.96 -8.97
N SER A 162 0.33 -21.28 -8.87
CA SER A 162 1.32 -22.02 -9.66
C SER A 162 0.85 -22.19 -11.10
N PRO A 163 1.74 -22.10 -12.11
CA PRO A 163 1.41 -22.48 -13.48
C PRO A 163 0.77 -23.87 -13.55
N GLY A 164 -0.28 -24.03 -14.35
CA GLY A 164 -1.07 -25.25 -14.46
C GLY A 164 -2.23 -25.36 -13.46
N SER A 165 -2.33 -24.48 -12.46
CA SER A 165 -3.45 -24.50 -11.51
C SER A 165 -4.69 -23.80 -12.07
N VAL A 166 -5.87 -24.31 -11.72
CA VAL A 166 -7.17 -23.72 -12.04
C VAL A 166 -7.73 -22.96 -10.85
N VAL A 167 -8.18 -21.74 -11.11
CA VAL A 167 -8.88 -20.85 -10.16
C VAL A 167 -10.17 -20.33 -10.77
N ARG A 168 -11.16 -19.98 -9.95
CA ARG A 168 -12.36 -19.30 -10.47
C ARG A 168 -12.09 -17.83 -10.74
N ARG A 169 -12.57 -17.32 -11.88
CA ARG A 169 -12.43 -15.92 -12.29
C ARG A 169 -12.96 -14.93 -11.26
N ALA A 170 -14.12 -15.23 -10.66
CA ALA A 170 -14.68 -14.40 -9.60
C ALA A 170 -13.71 -14.28 -8.41
N LYS A 171 -13.07 -15.39 -8.01
CA LYS A 171 -12.13 -15.40 -6.88
C LYS A 171 -10.82 -14.70 -7.20
N LEU A 172 -10.33 -14.82 -8.44
CA LEU A 172 -9.19 -14.03 -8.93
C LEU A 172 -9.43 -12.53 -8.73
N HIS A 173 -10.60 -12.02 -9.16
CA HIS A 173 -10.92 -10.60 -9.03
C HIS A 173 -11.26 -10.19 -7.60
N GLU A 174 -11.77 -11.09 -6.76
CA GLU A 174 -11.92 -10.82 -5.33
C GLU A 174 -10.56 -10.59 -4.66
N VAL A 175 -9.56 -11.43 -4.95
CA VAL A 175 -8.22 -11.39 -4.33
C VAL A 175 -7.34 -10.30 -4.93
N TYR A 176 -7.26 -10.22 -6.26
CA TYR A 176 -6.35 -9.32 -6.99
C TYR A 176 -7.04 -8.04 -7.51
N GLY A 177 -8.38 -7.96 -7.50
CA GLY A 177 -9.11 -6.81 -8.02
C GLY A 177 -9.17 -6.76 -9.55
N GLY A 178 -9.57 -5.61 -10.09
CA GLY A 178 -9.75 -5.40 -11.54
C GLY A 178 -11.17 -5.71 -12.01
N ASN A 179 -11.42 -5.60 -13.32
CA ASN A 179 -12.75 -5.78 -13.90
C ASN A 179 -12.96 -7.23 -14.39
N PRO A 180 -13.91 -8.00 -13.82
CA PRO A 180 -14.16 -9.39 -14.20
C PRO A 180 -14.73 -9.58 -15.61
N ARG A 181 -15.23 -8.51 -16.23
CA ARG A 181 -15.80 -8.56 -17.58
C ARG A 181 -14.76 -8.35 -18.68
N CYS A 182 -13.59 -7.80 -18.35
CA CYS A 182 -12.56 -7.49 -19.34
C CYS A 182 -11.66 -8.69 -19.62
N THR A 183 -11.33 -8.92 -20.89
CA THR A 183 -10.37 -9.92 -21.36
C THR A 183 -8.95 -9.58 -20.90
N VAL A 184 -8.63 -8.29 -20.80
CA VAL A 184 -7.35 -7.80 -20.30
C VAL A 184 -7.56 -6.60 -19.40
N GLY A 185 -6.70 -6.43 -18.41
CA GLY A 185 -6.69 -5.24 -17.57
C GLY A 185 -5.67 -5.30 -16.44
N SER A 186 -5.51 -4.17 -15.76
CA SER A 186 -4.70 -4.11 -14.53
C SER A 186 -5.49 -4.68 -13.35
N SER A 187 -4.79 -5.39 -12.47
CA SER A 187 -5.34 -5.69 -11.14
C SER A 187 -5.43 -4.40 -10.31
N ALA A 188 -6.52 -4.24 -9.56
CA ALA A 188 -6.72 -3.03 -8.74
C ALA A 188 -5.95 -3.08 -7.40
N LYS A 189 -5.59 -4.29 -6.95
CA LYS A 189 -5.05 -4.55 -5.60
C LYS A 189 -3.57 -4.94 -5.59
N THR A 190 -3.06 -5.48 -6.69
CA THR A 190 -1.69 -6.00 -6.80
C THR A 190 -0.99 -5.52 -8.08
N PRO A 191 0.35 -5.50 -8.13
CA PRO A 191 1.10 -5.04 -9.29
C PRO A 191 1.13 -6.12 -10.38
N ASN A 192 -0.02 -6.44 -10.97
CA ASN A 192 -0.17 -7.45 -12.03
C ASN A 192 -1.06 -6.90 -13.15
N ALA A 193 -0.72 -7.21 -14.40
CA ALA A 193 -1.65 -7.18 -15.53
C ALA A 193 -2.23 -8.59 -15.72
N LEU A 194 -3.54 -8.69 -15.93
CA LEU A 194 -4.24 -9.96 -16.11
C LEU A 194 -4.72 -10.05 -17.56
N LEU A 195 -4.47 -11.19 -18.21
CA LEU A 195 -4.90 -11.49 -19.57
C LEU A 195 -5.60 -12.85 -19.59
N PHE A 196 -6.83 -12.87 -20.08
CA PHE A 196 -7.70 -14.03 -20.13
C PHE A 196 -7.97 -14.39 -21.59
N VAL A 197 -7.56 -15.57 -22.03
CA VAL A 197 -7.78 -16.01 -23.42
C VAL A 197 -8.53 -17.32 -23.45
N ASP A 198 -9.45 -17.44 -24.40
CA ASP A 198 -10.23 -18.66 -24.57
C ASP A 198 -9.46 -19.62 -25.49
N GLY A 199 -8.89 -20.67 -24.90
CA GLY A 199 -8.13 -21.69 -25.62
C GLY A 199 -9.00 -22.61 -26.47
N SER A 200 -10.33 -22.57 -26.34
CA SER A 200 -11.26 -23.34 -27.17
C SER A 200 -11.70 -22.60 -28.44
N ARG A 201 -11.32 -21.32 -28.58
CA ARG A 201 -11.65 -20.55 -29.79
C ARG A 201 -10.90 -21.08 -31.00
N SER A 202 -11.58 -21.06 -32.14
CA SER A 202 -11.01 -21.26 -33.47
C SER A 202 -10.94 -19.94 -34.24
N GLY A 203 -10.07 -19.88 -35.25
CA GLY A 203 -9.95 -18.73 -36.15
C GLY A 203 -9.02 -17.63 -35.62
N GLU A 204 -9.21 -16.40 -36.09
CA GLU A 204 -8.23 -15.32 -35.91
C GLU A 204 -8.01 -14.84 -34.46
N LEU A 205 -8.94 -15.15 -33.56
CA LEU A 205 -8.87 -14.82 -32.13
C LEU A 205 -8.40 -16.00 -31.27
N ALA A 206 -8.05 -17.14 -31.87
CA ALA A 206 -7.49 -18.26 -31.14
C ALA A 206 -6.05 -17.93 -30.69
N PRO A 207 -5.70 -18.16 -29.41
CA PRO A 207 -4.32 -18.02 -28.98
C PRO A 207 -3.47 -19.09 -29.70
N GLN A 208 -2.38 -18.67 -30.35
CA GLN A 208 -1.55 -19.58 -31.14
C GLN A 208 -0.07 -19.23 -31.08
N TRP A 209 0.80 -20.24 -31.08
CA TRP A 209 2.24 -20.04 -31.15
C TRP A 209 2.68 -19.77 -32.58
N ASN A 210 3.49 -18.73 -32.76
CA ASN A 210 4.30 -18.48 -33.93
C ASN A 210 5.78 -18.52 -33.51
N GLY A 211 6.39 -19.70 -33.63
CA GLY A 211 7.75 -19.95 -33.12
C GLY A 211 7.84 -19.81 -31.59
N SER A 212 8.56 -18.80 -31.11
CA SER A 212 8.71 -18.49 -29.68
C SER A 212 7.74 -17.40 -29.17
N VAL A 213 6.91 -16.85 -30.04
CA VAL A 213 5.96 -15.78 -29.72
C VAL A 213 4.54 -16.35 -29.70
N LEU A 214 3.80 -16.08 -28.64
CA LEU A 214 2.38 -16.35 -28.54
C LEU A 214 1.60 -15.18 -29.13
N LEU A 215 0.77 -15.46 -30.12
CA LEU A 215 -0.24 -14.53 -30.63
C LEU A 215 -1.50 -14.71 -29.80
N ALA A 216 -1.96 -13.65 -29.12
CA ALA A 216 -3.09 -13.74 -28.21
C ALA A 216 -4.01 -12.51 -28.34
N PRO A 217 -5.35 -12.68 -28.30
CA PRO A 217 -6.26 -11.56 -28.41
C PRO A 217 -6.27 -10.69 -27.14
N GLY A 218 -6.34 -9.37 -27.33
CA GLY A 218 -6.58 -8.39 -26.28
C GLY A 218 -8.06 -8.08 -26.04
N GLN A 219 -8.34 -6.87 -25.54
CA GLN A 219 -9.70 -6.37 -25.34
C GLN A 219 -10.21 -5.74 -26.64
N GLY A 220 -11.43 -6.12 -27.03
CA GLY A 220 -12.14 -5.44 -28.10
C GLY A 220 -12.47 -4.00 -27.71
N GLN A 221 -12.13 -3.07 -28.58
CA GLN A 221 -12.31 -1.63 -28.40
C GLN A 221 -12.89 -0.99 -29.65
N ARG A 222 -13.44 0.22 -29.52
CA ARG A 222 -13.95 0.97 -30.67
C ARG A 222 -12.82 1.33 -31.64
N SER A 223 -13.07 1.17 -32.93
CA SER A 223 -12.06 1.33 -33.99
C SER A 223 -11.59 2.77 -34.19
N SER A 224 -12.43 3.77 -33.87
CA SER A 224 -12.11 5.19 -33.95
C SER A 224 -11.32 5.71 -32.74
N ASP A 225 -11.20 4.91 -31.69
CA ASP A 225 -10.55 5.33 -30.45
C ASP A 225 -9.06 4.97 -30.48
N GLY A 226 -8.28 5.69 -29.67
CA GLY A 226 -6.94 5.25 -29.30
C GLY A 226 -6.92 3.90 -28.58
N ILE A 227 -5.74 3.38 -28.28
CA ILE A 227 -5.54 2.20 -27.43
C ILE A 227 -6.30 2.42 -26.10
N SER A 228 -7.20 1.48 -25.81
CA SER A 228 -7.95 1.45 -24.55
C SER A 228 -7.03 1.25 -23.33
N LEU A 229 -7.50 1.68 -22.16
CA LEU A 229 -6.76 1.50 -20.89
C LEU A 229 -6.53 0.02 -20.58
N GLU A 230 -7.47 -0.84 -20.95
CA GLU A 230 -7.40 -2.29 -20.83
C GLU A 230 -6.24 -2.85 -21.64
N ASN A 231 -6.12 -2.47 -22.92
CA ASN A 231 -5.02 -2.91 -23.78
C ASN A 231 -3.68 -2.30 -23.36
N LEU A 232 -3.68 -1.03 -22.92
CA LEU A 232 -2.49 -0.38 -22.35
C LEU A 232 -1.96 -1.10 -21.11
N ALA A 233 -2.81 -1.82 -20.36
CA ALA A 233 -2.36 -2.56 -19.19
C ALA A 233 -1.30 -3.62 -19.52
N VAL A 234 -1.43 -4.27 -20.68
CA VAL A 234 -0.45 -5.23 -21.21
C VAL A 234 0.62 -4.51 -22.02
N LEU A 235 0.24 -3.60 -22.92
CA LEU A 235 1.21 -2.94 -23.80
C LEU A 235 2.29 -2.16 -23.03
N ALA A 236 1.91 -1.44 -21.96
CA ALA A 236 2.83 -0.66 -21.14
C ALA A 236 3.36 -1.44 -19.90
N HIS A 237 3.19 -2.76 -19.84
CA HIS A 237 3.52 -3.52 -18.62
C HIS A 237 5.00 -3.43 -18.23
N LEU A 238 5.89 -3.46 -19.22
CA LEU A 238 7.34 -3.36 -19.01
C LEU A 238 7.75 -1.96 -18.54
N GLN A 239 7.10 -0.92 -19.08
CA GLN A 239 7.26 0.46 -18.63
C GLN A 239 6.82 0.63 -17.17
N ARG A 240 5.75 -0.06 -16.77
CA ARG A 240 5.25 -0.08 -15.39
C ARG A 240 6.01 -1.02 -14.46
N GLY A 241 6.80 -1.95 -14.99
CA GLY A 241 7.51 -2.97 -14.23
C GLY A 241 6.60 -4.05 -13.62
N VAL A 242 5.47 -4.37 -14.25
CA VAL A 242 4.49 -5.35 -13.75
C VAL A 242 4.39 -6.57 -14.67
N PRO A 243 4.26 -7.81 -14.14
CA PRO A 243 4.11 -9.00 -14.96
C PRO A 243 2.74 -9.06 -15.64
N VAL A 244 2.69 -9.64 -16.86
CA VAL A 244 1.44 -10.07 -17.50
C VAL A 244 1.17 -11.52 -17.13
N ARG A 245 0.07 -11.75 -16.42
CA ARG A 245 -0.41 -13.06 -15.99
C ARG A 245 -1.43 -13.57 -17.00
N LEU A 246 -1.06 -14.60 -17.77
CA LEU A 246 -1.94 -15.18 -18.77
C LEU A 246 -2.73 -16.36 -18.19
N PHE A 247 -4.03 -16.38 -18.47
CA PHE A 247 -4.95 -17.45 -18.11
C PHE A 247 -5.68 -17.98 -19.34
N LEU A 248 -5.77 -19.30 -19.46
CA LEU A 248 -6.77 -19.93 -20.31
C LEU A 248 -8.12 -19.91 -19.59
N VAL A 249 -9.20 -19.61 -20.29
CA VAL A 249 -10.56 -19.60 -19.71
C VAL A 249 -11.45 -20.67 -20.29
N ARG A 250 -12.26 -21.30 -19.42
CA ARG A 250 -13.36 -22.18 -19.79
C ARG A 250 -14.54 -21.91 -18.85
N GLY A 251 -15.55 -21.20 -19.34
CA GLY A 251 -16.64 -20.70 -18.50
C GLY A 251 -16.10 -19.79 -17.37
N ALA A 252 -16.33 -20.19 -16.11
CA ALA A 252 -15.85 -19.46 -14.94
C ALA A 252 -14.44 -19.88 -14.47
N ASP A 253 -13.90 -20.97 -15.01
CA ASP A 253 -12.60 -21.52 -14.63
C ASP A 253 -11.48 -20.84 -15.43
N CYS A 254 -10.41 -20.48 -14.73
CA CYS A 254 -9.21 -19.86 -15.28
C CYS A 254 -7.99 -20.71 -14.92
N LEU A 255 -7.37 -21.33 -15.92
CA LEU A 255 -6.12 -22.07 -15.79
C LEU A 255 -4.96 -21.08 -15.96
N TYR A 256 -4.11 -20.94 -14.95
CA TYR A 256 -2.95 -20.04 -15.02
C TYR A 256 -1.85 -20.67 -15.87
N VAL A 257 -1.45 -20.00 -16.95
CA VAL A 257 -0.40 -20.50 -17.85
C VAL A 257 0.97 -20.05 -17.39
N GLY A 258 1.10 -18.78 -16.99
CA GLY A 258 2.38 -18.20 -16.61
C GLY A 258 2.46 -16.69 -16.80
N GLU A 259 3.69 -16.21 -16.68
CA GLU A 259 4.11 -14.84 -16.88
C GLU A 259 4.63 -14.62 -18.30
N PHE A 260 4.20 -13.52 -18.91
CA PHE A 260 4.57 -13.13 -20.27
C PHE A 260 5.12 -11.70 -20.36
N GLY A 261 6.03 -11.51 -21.29
CA GLY A 261 6.56 -10.23 -21.76
C GLY A 261 5.90 -9.82 -23.08
N ILE A 262 5.62 -8.53 -23.29
CA ILE A 262 5.17 -8.04 -24.59
C ILE A 262 6.39 -7.91 -25.52
N ASP A 263 6.26 -8.26 -26.79
CA ASP A 263 7.33 -8.13 -27.77
C ASP A 263 7.52 -6.65 -28.15
N LEU A 264 8.54 -5.99 -27.57
CA LEU A 264 8.75 -4.54 -27.75
C LEU A 264 9.03 -4.14 -29.20
N LYS A 265 9.59 -5.03 -30.02
CA LYS A 265 9.89 -4.73 -31.43
C LYS A 265 8.60 -4.62 -32.26
N GLN A 266 7.66 -5.50 -31.97
CA GLN A 266 6.37 -5.55 -32.63
C GLN A 266 5.35 -6.04 -31.60
N PRO A 267 4.69 -5.14 -30.86
CA PRO A 267 3.82 -5.51 -29.74
C PRO A 267 2.45 -6.02 -30.20
N ILE A 268 1.98 -5.54 -31.36
CA ILE A 268 0.72 -5.94 -31.99
C ILE A 268 1.04 -6.53 -33.36
N GLU A 269 0.57 -7.76 -33.60
CA GLU A 269 0.67 -8.44 -34.89
C GLU A 269 -0.29 -7.81 -35.91
N ARG A 270 -1.55 -7.67 -35.52
CA ARG A 270 -2.64 -7.12 -36.34
C ARG A 270 -3.85 -6.75 -35.48
N TRP A 271 -4.81 -6.05 -36.08
CA TRP A 271 -6.13 -5.78 -35.52
C TRP A 271 -7.19 -6.58 -36.26
N VAL A 272 -8.07 -7.23 -35.52
CA VAL A 272 -9.17 -8.02 -36.07
C VAL A 272 -10.48 -7.30 -35.79
N VAL A 273 -11.33 -7.11 -36.79
CA VAL A 273 -12.68 -6.57 -36.59
C VAL A 273 -13.54 -7.70 -35.99
N THR A 274 -14.05 -7.47 -34.78
CA THR A 274 -14.76 -8.49 -33.98
C THR A 274 -16.24 -8.22 -33.81
N GLY A 275 -16.74 -7.11 -34.36
CA GLY A 275 -18.15 -6.79 -34.38
C GLY A 275 -18.40 -5.33 -34.76
N GLU A 276 -19.67 -4.99 -34.91
CA GLU A 276 -20.16 -3.64 -35.17
C GLU A 276 -21.17 -3.28 -34.07
N ARG A 277 -21.17 -2.01 -33.63
CA ARG A 277 -22.13 -1.48 -32.67
C ARG A 277 -22.87 -0.33 -33.32
N GLU A 278 -24.16 -0.30 -33.03
CA GLU A 278 -25.05 0.79 -33.43
C GLU A 278 -25.66 1.41 -32.18
N LEU A 279 -25.68 2.74 -32.10
CA LEU A 279 -26.38 3.50 -31.08
C LEU A 279 -27.30 4.50 -31.77
N GLN A 280 -28.59 4.39 -31.47
CA GLN A 280 -29.57 5.36 -31.88
C GLN A 280 -29.49 6.58 -30.95
N TYR A 281 -29.19 7.74 -31.53
CA TYR A 281 -29.07 9.01 -30.83
C TYR A 281 -29.93 10.05 -31.54
N LEU A 282 -31.09 10.36 -30.94
CA LEU A 282 -32.13 11.18 -31.56
C LEU A 282 -32.54 10.59 -32.93
N ASP A 283 -32.58 11.42 -33.98
CA ASP A 283 -32.89 11.03 -35.36
C ASP A 283 -31.68 10.48 -36.14
N SER A 284 -30.56 10.24 -35.46
CA SER A 284 -29.31 9.77 -36.06
C SER A 284 -28.86 8.43 -35.51
N VAL A 285 -28.24 7.65 -36.38
CA VAL A 285 -27.68 6.35 -36.05
C VAL A 285 -26.15 6.46 -36.10
N LEU A 286 -25.49 6.28 -34.95
CA LEU A 286 -24.04 6.15 -34.90
C LEU A 286 -23.65 4.67 -35.00
N ARG A 287 -22.84 4.33 -36.00
CA ARG A 287 -22.23 3.00 -36.17
C ARG A 287 -20.73 3.06 -35.96
N TRP A 288 -20.17 2.04 -35.33
CA TRP A 288 -18.72 1.87 -35.23
C TRP A 288 -18.32 0.42 -35.08
N ASP A 289 -17.15 0.10 -35.63
CA ASP A 289 -16.55 -1.23 -35.48
C ASP A 289 -15.91 -1.40 -34.10
N ILE A 290 -15.92 -2.63 -33.61
CA ILE A 290 -15.09 -3.11 -32.51
C ILE A 290 -13.89 -3.85 -33.12
N LYS A 291 -12.69 -3.36 -32.85
CA LYS A 291 -11.43 -4.02 -33.22
C LYS A 291 -10.74 -4.60 -31.97
N THR A 292 -10.17 -5.79 -32.11
CA THR A 292 -9.40 -6.47 -31.07
C THR A 292 -7.94 -6.60 -31.53
N PRO A 293 -6.95 -6.17 -30.72
CA PRO A 293 -5.55 -6.34 -31.08
C PRO A 293 -5.11 -7.78 -30.84
N ILE A 294 -4.21 -8.27 -31.69
CA ILE A 294 -3.50 -9.53 -31.47
C ILE A 294 -2.12 -9.20 -30.91
N PHE A 295 -1.94 -9.41 -29.61
CA PHE A 295 -0.68 -9.18 -28.92
C PHE A 295 0.35 -10.24 -29.29
N ARG A 296 1.62 -9.82 -29.32
CA ARG A 296 2.78 -10.69 -29.46
C ARG A 296 3.47 -10.84 -28.11
N LEU A 297 3.34 -12.02 -27.50
CA LEU A 297 3.78 -12.28 -26.14
C LEU A 297 4.91 -13.31 -26.11
N ARG A 298 5.91 -13.09 -25.25
CA ARG A 298 7.02 -14.01 -25.00
C ARG A 298 6.86 -14.62 -23.61
N LEU A 299 6.94 -15.94 -23.49
CA LEU A 299 6.89 -16.60 -22.19
C LEU A 299 8.14 -16.26 -21.39
N LEU A 300 7.96 -15.75 -20.17
CA LEU A 300 9.05 -15.50 -19.22
C LEU A 300 9.18 -16.64 -18.22
N ASN A 301 8.05 -17.11 -17.69
CA ASN A 301 7.97 -18.23 -16.77
C ASN A 301 6.60 -18.89 -16.89
N GLY A 302 6.53 -20.22 -16.92
CA GLY A 302 5.26 -20.96 -16.96
C GLY A 302 5.32 -22.20 -17.84
N ALA A 303 4.15 -22.74 -18.16
CA ALA A 303 4.03 -23.99 -18.87
C ALA A 303 3.50 -23.77 -20.30
N ARG A 304 4.43 -23.69 -21.26
CA ARG A 304 4.11 -23.56 -22.70
C ARG A 304 3.15 -24.63 -23.20
N ALA A 305 3.36 -25.88 -22.78
CA ALA A 305 2.59 -27.04 -23.21
C ALA A 305 1.08 -26.92 -22.94
N LEU A 306 0.66 -26.12 -21.96
CA LEU A 306 -0.77 -25.92 -21.65
C LEU A 306 -1.55 -25.27 -22.79
N LEU A 307 -0.88 -24.52 -23.67
CA LEU A 307 -1.49 -23.88 -24.84
C LEU A 307 -1.56 -24.82 -26.05
N ASP A 308 -0.75 -25.87 -26.05
CA ASP A 308 -0.70 -26.88 -27.13
C ASP A 308 -1.57 -28.12 -26.79
N ASP A 309 -2.01 -28.25 -25.53
CA ASP A 309 -2.88 -29.33 -25.05
C ASP A 309 -4.32 -29.15 -25.55
N THR A 310 -4.90 -30.25 -26.03
CA THR A 310 -6.32 -30.32 -26.43
C THR A 310 -7.30 -30.13 -25.27
N ASP A 311 -6.93 -30.50 -24.03
CA ASP A 311 -7.76 -30.31 -22.85
C ASP A 311 -6.93 -30.04 -21.57
N PRO A 312 -6.31 -28.85 -21.45
CA PRO A 312 -5.41 -28.52 -20.35
C PRO A 312 -6.12 -28.43 -18.99
N PHE A 313 -7.46 -28.42 -18.96
CA PHE A 313 -8.24 -28.36 -17.72
C PHE A 313 -8.51 -29.73 -17.10
N ARG A 314 -8.32 -30.82 -17.85
CA ARG A 314 -8.72 -32.17 -17.41
C ARG A 314 -7.94 -32.64 -16.18
N GLN A 315 -6.63 -32.47 -16.21
CA GLN A 315 -5.72 -32.94 -15.15
C GLN A 315 -5.23 -31.79 -14.24
N ALA A 316 -5.66 -30.57 -14.52
CA ALA A 316 -5.18 -29.40 -13.80
C ALA A 316 -5.73 -29.32 -12.37
N PRO A 317 -4.86 -29.11 -11.35
CA PRO A 317 -5.30 -29.00 -9.96
C PRO A 317 -6.16 -27.74 -9.77
N ARG A 318 -7.34 -27.92 -9.19
CA ARG A 318 -8.22 -26.81 -8.80
C ARG A 318 -7.83 -26.31 -7.42
N MET A 319 -7.46 -25.03 -7.33
CA MET A 319 -7.05 -24.42 -6.07
C MET A 319 -8.13 -23.45 -5.56
N ARG A 320 -8.32 -23.44 -4.25
CA ARG A 320 -9.10 -22.40 -3.56
C ARG A 320 -8.19 -21.22 -3.29
N LEU A 321 -8.29 -20.18 -4.12
CA LEU A 321 -7.54 -18.96 -3.92
C LEU A 321 -8.10 -18.21 -2.69
N SER A 322 -7.23 -17.78 -1.78
CA SER A 322 -7.59 -16.94 -0.64
C SER A 322 -6.53 -15.86 -0.44
N LEU A 323 -6.86 -14.78 0.28
CA LEU A 323 -5.94 -13.66 0.55
C LEU A 323 -4.75 -14.04 1.45
N HIS A 324 -4.73 -15.24 2.02
CA HIS A 324 -3.67 -15.71 2.91
C HIS A 324 -2.95 -16.93 2.30
N PRO A 325 -1.61 -17.00 2.39
CA PRO A 325 -0.91 -18.26 2.25
C PRO A 325 -1.40 -19.20 3.36
N THR A 326 -1.63 -20.45 3.01
CA THR A 326 -2.03 -21.53 3.91
C THR A 326 -1.06 -21.67 5.09
N SER A 327 -1.46 -21.22 6.27
CA SER A 327 -1.06 -21.81 7.55
C SER A 327 -2.33 -22.29 8.26
N ASP A 328 -2.61 -23.57 8.08
CA ASP A 328 -3.94 -24.18 8.22
C ASP A 328 -4.27 -24.63 9.66
N GLN A 329 -3.96 -23.84 10.68
CA GLN A 329 -4.27 -24.22 12.07
C GLN A 329 -4.95 -23.15 12.96
N PRO A 330 -4.72 -21.84 12.82
CA PRO A 330 -5.43 -20.87 13.68
C PRO A 330 -6.87 -20.58 13.23
N VAL A 331 -7.13 -20.67 11.91
CA VAL A 331 -8.39 -20.20 11.31
C VAL A 331 -9.56 -21.14 11.55
N ALA A 332 -9.34 -22.46 11.52
CA ALA A 332 -10.40 -23.43 11.82
C ALA A 332 -10.88 -23.36 13.28
N THR A 333 -10.02 -22.91 14.19
CA THR A 333 -10.35 -22.66 15.60
C THR A 333 -11.14 -21.37 15.75
N ALA A 334 -10.77 -20.32 15.01
CA ALA A 334 -11.52 -19.07 14.97
C ALA A 334 -12.92 -19.24 14.32
N ILE A 335 -13.03 -20.01 13.24
CA ILE A 335 -14.30 -20.31 12.57
C ILE A 335 -15.20 -21.18 13.48
N ARG A 336 -14.64 -22.17 14.19
CA ARG A 336 -15.40 -22.94 15.18
C ARG A 336 -15.85 -22.10 16.37
N GLY A 337 -15.03 -21.14 16.80
CA GLY A 337 -15.44 -20.14 17.79
C GLY A 337 -16.59 -19.27 17.29
N LEU A 338 -16.57 -18.86 16.02
CA LEU A 338 -17.64 -18.06 15.41
C LEU A 338 -18.96 -18.85 15.29
N LEU A 339 -18.90 -20.11 14.84
CA LEU A 339 -20.06 -20.99 14.76
C LEU A 339 -20.67 -21.29 16.14
N ALA A 340 -19.83 -21.50 17.16
CA ALA A 340 -20.30 -21.70 18.53
C ALA A 340 -20.98 -20.45 19.12
N VAL A 341 -20.58 -19.24 18.70
CA VAL A 341 -21.26 -17.99 19.09
C VAL A 341 -22.57 -17.82 18.32
N MET A 342 -22.60 -18.17 17.03
CA MET A 342 -23.82 -18.13 16.20
C MET A 342 -24.90 -19.11 16.65
N GLU A 343 -24.53 -20.28 17.17
CA GLU A 343 -25.48 -21.27 17.69
C GLU A 343 -26.17 -20.84 18.99
N ASN A 344 -25.59 -19.88 19.72
CA ASN A 344 -26.08 -19.48 21.04
C ASN A 344 -26.83 -18.13 21.07
N ASP A 345 -26.84 -17.35 19.98
CA ASP A 345 -27.53 -16.05 19.97
C ASP A 345 -28.11 -15.66 18.57
N PRO A 346 -29.45 -15.72 18.39
CA PRO A 346 -30.13 -15.37 17.14
C PRO A 346 -30.04 -13.89 16.76
N ALA A 347 -29.88 -12.98 17.74
CA ALA A 347 -29.81 -11.54 17.48
C ALA A 347 -28.47 -11.17 16.83
N VAL A 348 -27.39 -11.80 17.26
CA VAL A 348 -26.05 -11.68 16.66
C VAL A 348 -26.05 -12.20 15.22
N ALA A 349 -26.74 -13.32 14.95
CA ALA A 349 -26.87 -13.84 13.59
C ALA A 349 -27.60 -12.87 12.64
N ALA A 350 -28.61 -12.15 13.13
CA ALA A 350 -29.35 -11.17 12.35
C ALA A 350 -28.50 -9.93 12.01
N SER A 351 -27.81 -9.33 12.98
CA SER A 351 -26.95 -8.16 12.74
C SER A 351 -25.74 -8.49 11.86
N LEU A 352 -25.24 -9.72 11.92
CA LEU A 352 -24.14 -10.18 11.07
C LEU A 352 -24.57 -10.51 9.64
N SER A 353 -25.86 -10.81 9.42
CA SER A 353 -26.40 -11.09 8.09
C SER A 353 -26.50 -9.84 7.19
N GLU A 354 -26.51 -8.65 7.78
CA GLU A 354 -26.54 -7.36 7.05
C GLU A 354 -25.15 -6.85 6.65
N LEU A 355 -24.10 -7.37 7.27
CA LEU A 355 -22.72 -7.00 6.97
C LEU A 355 -22.17 -7.88 5.84
N SER A 356 -21.52 -7.27 4.86
CA SER A 356 -20.76 -8.06 3.88
C SER A 356 -19.63 -8.82 4.58
N GLU A 357 -19.29 -10.01 4.07
CA GLU A 357 -18.19 -10.84 4.59
C GLU A 357 -16.86 -10.06 4.73
N ALA A 358 -16.63 -9.10 3.82
CA ALA A 358 -15.47 -8.22 3.86
C ALA A 358 -15.49 -7.21 5.01
N GLN A 359 -16.66 -6.66 5.36
CA GLN A 359 -16.82 -5.76 6.50
C GLN A 359 -16.69 -6.53 7.82
N LEU A 360 -17.24 -7.74 7.89
CA LEU A 360 -17.07 -8.62 9.06
C LEU A 360 -15.59 -8.95 9.29
N LEU A 361 -14.88 -9.36 8.24
CA LEU A 361 -13.45 -9.67 8.33
C LEU A 361 -12.61 -8.43 8.68
N ALA A 362 -12.93 -7.26 8.13
CA ALA A 362 -12.24 -6.02 8.46
C ALA A 362 -12.42 -5.65 9.94
N THR A 363 -13.63 -5.77 10.47
CA THR A 363 -13.95 -5.52 11.88
C THR A 363 -13.21 -6.51 12.80
N LEU A 364 -13.21 -7.80 12.47
CA LEU A 364 -12.49 -8.82 13.22
C LEU A 364 -10.97 -8.63 13.19
N THR A 365 -10.42 -8.27 12.02
CA THR A 365 -8.98 -8.00 11.86
C THR A 365 -8.56 -6.77 12.64
N GLN A 366 -9.36 -5.69 12.57
CA GLN A 366 -9.11 -4.47 13.32
C GLN A 366 -9.18 -4.72 14.82
N ARG A 367 -10.14 -5.53 15.28
CA ARG A 367 -10.25 -5.94 16.67
C ARG A 367 -9.04 -6.76 17.13
N ALA A 368 -8.64 -7.78 16.38
CA ALA A 368 -7.47 -8.60 16.71
C ALA A 368 -6.20 -7.75 16.83
N ARG A 369 -6.01 -6.80 15.90
CA ARG A 369 -4.90 -5.84 15.96
C ARG A 369 -4.97 -4.95 17.21
N ARG A 370 -6.13 -4.37 17.51
CA ARG A 370 -6.34 -3.54 18.70
C ARG A 370 -6.06 -4.31 20.00
N GLN A 371 -6.46 -5.58 20.05
CA GLN A 371 -6.19 -6.45 21.19
C GLN A 371 -4.68 -6.71 21.36
N ALA A 372 -3.97 -7.02 20.28
CA ALA A 372 -2.52 -7.24 20.32
C ALA A 372 -1.77 -5.97 20.75
N ASP A 373 -2.14 -4.83 20.19
CA ASP A 373 -1.59 -3.52 20.54
C ASP A 373 -1.80 -3.21 22.05
N LEU A 374 -2.99 -3.49 22.61
CA LEU A 374 -3.25 -3.32 24.05
C LEU A 374 -2.43 -4.24 24.94
N VAL A 375 -2.20 -5.49 24.52
CA VAL A 375 -1.36 -6.44 25.27
C VAL A 375 0.08 -5.92 25.36
N GLU A 376 0.61 -5.41 24.25
CA GLU A 376 1.95 -4.82 24.22
C GLU A 376 2.06 -3.56 25.08
N LEU A 377 1.06 -2.67 25.01
CA LEU A 377 1.02 -1.46 25.85
C LEU A 377 0.94 -1.81 27.34
N ARG A 378 0.14 -2.83 27.71
CA ARG A 378 0.05 -3.32 29.09
C ARG A 378 1.40 -3.84 29.59
N ALA A 379 2.04 -4.72 28.83
CA ALA A 379 3.34 -5.26 29.20
C ALA A 379 4.39 -4.15 29.40
N ALA A 380 4.42 -3.16 28.50
CA ALA A 380 5.32 -2.03 28.61
C ALA A 380 5.00 -1.12 29.81
N ALA A 381 3.72 -0.87 30.09
CA ALA A 381 3.29 -0.05 31.22
C ALA A 381 3.52 -0.72 32.59
N GLU A 382 3.56 -2.05 32.63
CA GLU A 382 3.86 -2.84 33.83
C GLU A 382 5.38 -3.06 34.03
N ASP A 383 6.21 -2.81 33.01
CA ASP A 383 7.66 -2.89 33.12
C ASP A 383 8.28 -1.58 33.64
N SER A 384 8.92 -1.68 34.81
CA SER A 384 9.60 -0.58 35.50
C SER A 384 10.75 0.07 34.71
N ALA A 385 11.32 -0.64 33.73
CA ALA A 385 12.41 -0.18 32.88
C ALA A 385 11.95 0.59 31.64
N THR A 386 10.65 0.55 31.32
CA THR A 386 10.10 1.21 30.14
C THR A 386 10.23 2.73 30.24
N SER A 387 10.80 3.34 29.20
CA SER A 387 10.95 4.79 29.11
C SER A 387 9.66 5.49 28.66
N GLU A 388 9.54 6.79 28.97
CA GLU A 388 8.46 7.65 28.47
C GLU A 388 8.38 7.63 26.93
N GLY A 389 9.54 7.66 26.25
CA GLY A 389 9.60 7.64 24.80
C GLY A 389 9.16 6.31 24.18
N ASP A 390 9.29 5.18 24.89
CA ASP A 390 8.79 3.89 24.40
C ASP A 390 7.28 3.82 24.55
N LEU A 391 6.73 4.25 25.69
CA LEU A 391 5.27 4.40 25.87
C LEU A 391 4.67 5.35 24.83
N GLN A 392 5.36 6.44 24.51
CA GLN A 392 4.95 7.39 23.48
C GLN A 392 4.83 6.73 22.09
N LYS A 393 5.83 5.92 21.68
CA LYS A 393 5.79 5.17 20.41
C LYS A 393 4.64 4.16 20.37
N LEU A 394 4.33 3.52 21.50
CA LEU A 394 3.21 2.59 21.62
C LEU A 394 1.87 3.34 21.46
N VAL A 395 1.65 4.38 22.26
CA VAL A 395 0.37 5.11 22.27
C VAL A 395 0.08 5.84 20.96
N GLN A 396 1.10 6.36 20.26
CA GLN A 396 0.92 7.08 19.00
C GLN A 396 0.27 6.25 17.87
N ARG A 397 0.44 4.92 17.87
CA ARG A 397 -0.24 4.04 16.91
C ARG A 397 -1.65 3.61 17.35
N MET A 398 -2.06 3.98 18.57
CA MET A 398 -3.28 3.52 19.23
C MET A 398 -4.22 4.67 19.61
N THR A 399 -4.42 5.66 18.75
CA THR A 399 -5.22 6.86 19.09
C THR A 399 -6.66 6.57 19.55
N TRP A 400 -7.19 5.39 19.22
CA TRP A 400 -8.52 4.94 19.61
C TRP A 400 -8.67 4.66 21.11
N ILE A 401 -7.58 4.48 21.87
CA ILE A 401 -7.64 4.18 23.32
C ILE A 401 -8.18 5.36 24.14
N PHE A 402 -8.19 6.57 23.56
CA PHE A 402 -8.76 7.77 24.16
C PHE A 402 -10.28 7.90 23.91
N GLY A 403 -10.89 7.02 23.10
CA GLY A 403 -12.34 6.99 22.84
C GLY A 403 -12.71 7.09 21.36
N GLY A 404 -14.00 6.88 21.06
CA GLY A 404 -14.57 6.91 19.70
C GLY A 404 -14.80 8.31 19.12
N GLU A 405 -14.58 9.36 19.90
CA GLU A 405 -14.78 10.76 19.51
C GLU A 405 -13.59 11.35 18.75
N PHE A 406 -12.66 10.55 18.22
CA PHE A 406 -11.47 11.06 17.54
C PHE A 406 -11.38 10.52 16.12
N LEU A 407 -11.12 11.42 15.17
CA LEU A 407 -11.03 11.07 13.76
C LEU A 407 -9.78 10.20 13.49
N PRO A 408 -9.93 8.97 12.95
CA PRO A 408 -8.79 8.10 12.67
C PRO A 408 -7.78 8.76 11.72
N GLY A 409 -6.48 8.65 12.02
CA GLY A 409 -5.42 9.19 11.17
C GLY A 409 -5.20 10.69 11.25
N THR A 410 -5.86 11.39 12.20
CA THR A 410 -5.67 12.84 12.42
C THR A 410 -4.56 13.18 13.41
N ALA A 411 -3.76 12.19 13.85
CA ALA A 411 -2.56 12.41 14.63
C ALA A 411 -1.54 13.24 13.83
N ARG A 412 -1.63 14.56 13.93
CA ARG A 412 -0.72 15.50 13.28
C ARG A 412 0.38 15.88 14.27
N ARG A 413 1.64 15.57 13.94
CA ARG A 413 2.81 16.05 14.69
C ARG A 413 3.14 17.53 14.43
N ASN A 414 2.59 18.13 13.36
CA ASN A 414 3.02 19.44 12.86
C ASN A 414 1.87 20.45 12.79
N LEU A 415 1.21 20.74 13.92
CA LEU A 415 0.46 21.98 14.05
C LEU A 415 1.45 23.10 14.43
N THR A 416 2.29 23.49 13.48
CA THR A 416 3.18 24.70 13.39
C THR A 416 3.79 25.36 14.63
N LEU A 417 3.79 24.74 15.80
CA LEU A 417 4.43 25.17 17.04
C LEU A 417 5.35 24.05 17.49
N ARG A 418 6.56 24.04 16.92
CA ARG A 418 7.71 23.16 17.23
C ARG A 418 7.45 22.05 18.27
N ASP A 419 7.35 20.79 17.82
CA ASP A 419 7.75 19.55 18.50
C ASP A 419 7.28 19.25 19.95
N GLN A 420 6.26 19.92 20.48
CA GLN A 420 6.05 19.92 21.94
C GLN A 420 5.00 18.95 22.49
N LEU A 421 3.95 18.62 21.74
CA LEU A 421 2.89 17.72 22.22
C LEU A 421 3.16 16.27 21.79
N ASP A 422 3.06 15.33 22.74
CA ASP A 422 3.30 13.90 22.46
C ASP A 422 2.31 13.31 21.46
N LEU A 423 1.05 13.75 21.53
CA LEU A 423 0.01 13.36 20.60
C LEU A 423 -1.06 14.46 20.51
N THR A 424 -1.53 14.74 19.29
CA THR A 424 -2.65 15.65 19.05
C THR A 424 -3.74 14.93 18.28
N LEU A 425 -4.96 14.97 18.82
CA LEU A 425 -6.16 14.33 18.30
C LEU A 425 -7.17 15.40 17.84
N LEU A 426 -7.93 15.10 16.80
CA LEU A 426 -9.02 15.95 16.34
C LEU A 426 -10.36 15.24 16.55
N ARG A 427 -11.31 15.92 17.19
CA ARG A 427 -12.67 15.43 17.34
C ARG A 427 -13.50 15.70 16.08
N PRO A 428 -14.58 14.93 15.81
CA PRO A 428 -15.50 15.18 14.70
C PRO A 428 -16.07 16.59 14.65
N ASP A 429 -16.23 17.26 15.81
CA ASP A 429 -16.69 18.65 15.91
C ASP A 429 -15.59 19.69 15.59
N GLY A 430 -14.40 19.24 15.16
CA GLY A 430 -13.26 20.06 14.81
C GLY A 430 -12.45 20.55 16.01
N THR A 431 -12.76 20.11 17.23
CA THR A 431 -12.01 20.51 18.43
C THR A 431 -10.73 19.71 18.62
N LEU A 432 -9.68 20.41 19.03
CA LEU A 432 -8.36 19.84 19.27
C LEU A 432 -8.29 19.21 20.66
N HIS A 433 -7.68 18.03 20.75
CA HIS A 433 -7.37 17.38 22.02
C HIS A 433 -5.90 16.95 22.07
N GLY A 434 -5.11 17.57 22.95
CA GLY A 434 -3.73 17.19 23.18
C GLY A 434 -3.63 16.02 24.15
N VAL A 435 -2.56 15.25 24.05
CA VAL A 435 -2.21 14.24 25.06
C VAL A 435 -0.75 14.44 25.43
N GLU A 436 -0.50 14.50 26.74
CA GLU A 436 0.82 14.55 27.35
C GLU A 436 1.09 13.20 28.01
N LEU A 437 2.16 12.53 27.65
CA LEU A 437 2.52 11.20 28.12
C LEU A 437 3.72 11.30 29.06
N LYS A 438 3.61 10.69 30.24
CA LYS A 438 4.71 10.54 31.17
C LYS A 438 5.02 9.07 31.42
N LYS A 439 6.15 8.80 32.09
CA LYS A 439 6.52 7.43 32.48
C LYS A 439 5.44 6.74 33.34
N ALA A 440 5.37 5.42 33.24
CA ALA A 440 4.50 4.59 34.07
C ALA A 440 5.07 4.38 35.49
N ASN A 441 6.39 4.21 35.61
CA ASN A 441 7.07 3.95 36.89
C ASN A 441 7.24 5.23 37.74
N ILE A 442 6.27 5.48 38.62
CA ILE A 442 6.26 6.60 39.58
C ILE A 442 5.86 6.07 40.96
N ASP A 443 6.81 6.09 41.90
CA ASP A 443 6.65 5.61 43.28
C ASP A 443 5.67 6.45 44.11
N ARG A 444 5.65 7.77 43.86
CA ARG A 444 4.85 8.76 44.58
C ARG A 444 3.82 9.41 43.67
N LEU A 445 3.02 8.61 42.99
CA LEU A 445 1.93 9.09 42.14
C LEU A 445 0.86 9.83 42.99
N VAL A 446 0.60 9.31 44.19
CA VAL A 446 -0.13 9.99 45.26
C VAL A 446 0.73 9.99 46.52
N THR A 447 0.48 10.94 47.42
CA THR A 447 1.20 11.05 48.70
C THR A 447 0.21 11.22 49.84
N VAL A 448 0.55 10.65 51.00
CA VAL A 448 -0.24 10.81 52.22
C VAL A 448 0.11 12.16 52.85
N GLN A 449 -0.90 13.00 53.07
CA GLN A 449 -0.81 14.24 53.82
C GLN A 449 -1.76 14.19 55.01
N ARG A 450 -1.20 14.03 56.21
CA ARG A 450 -1.97 13.75 57.44
C ARG A 450 -2.83 12.49 57.25
N ASN A 451 -4.16 12.64 57.20
CA ASN A 451 -5.11 11.54 57.04
C ASN A 451 -5.74 11.47 55.63
N HIS A 452 -5.20 12.22 54.67
CA HIS A 452 -5.76 12.31 53.31
C HIS A 452 -4.69 12.00 52.26
N LEU A 453 -5.13 11.44 51.13
CA LEU A 453 -4.27 11.29 49.96
C LEU A 453 -4.41 12.54 49.08
N ILE A 454 -3.27 12.99 48.56
CA ILE A 454 -3.17 14.05 47.57
C ILE A 454 -2.38 13.55 46.36
N VAL A 455 -2.52 14.22 45.21
CA VAL A 455 -1.70 13.91 44.04
C VAL A 455 -0.23 14.26 44.27
N GLY A 456 0.67 13.44 43.73
CA GLY A 456 2.11 13.64 43.81
C GLY A 456 2.61 14.84 43.00
N HIS A 457 3.88 15.21 43.22
CA HIS A 457 4.48 16.35 42.51
C HIS A 457 4.58 16.13 41.00
N GLU A 458 4.79 14.89 40.54
CA GLU A 458 4.90 14.58 39.11
C GLU A 458 3.58 14.84 38.37
N ILE A 459 2.43 14.57 39.00
CA ILE A 459 1.12 14.90 38.44
C ILE A 459 0.97 16.42 38.29
N ASN A 460 1.24 17.18 39.35
CA ASN A 460 1.13 18.65 39.30
C ASN A 460 2.07 19.25 38.23
N LYS A 461 3.29 18.71 38.11
CA LYS A 461 4.26 19.14 37.10
C LYS A 461 3.74 18.87 35.68
N ALA A 462 3.23 17.67 35.40
CA ALA A 462 2.70 17.30 34.09
C ALA A 462 1.45 18.11 33.73
N VAL A 463 0.58 18.39 34.70
CA VAL A 463 -0.60 19.24 34.53
C VAL A 463 -0.18 20.68 34.23
N GLY A 464 0.82 21.21 34.92
CA GLY A 464 1.39 22.53 34.61
C GLY A 464 1.98 22.62 33.20
N GLN A 465 2.62 21.54 32.71
CA GLN A 465 3.07 21.44 31.32
C GLN A 465 1.88 21.50 30.35
N ALA A 466 0.83 20.71 30.58
CA ALA A 466 -0.39 20.74 29.78
C ALA A 466 -1.07 22.11 29.76
N MET A 467 -1.11 22.81 30.91
CA MET A 467 -1.65 24.17 30.99
C MET A 467 -0.84 25.17 30.15
N ASN A 468 0.49 25.04 30.13
CA ASN A 468 1.33 25.87 29.27
C ASN A 468 1.04 25.65 27.78
N TYR A 469 0.83 24.40 27.36
CA TYR A 469 0.46 24.10 25.98
C TYR A 469 -0.91 24.67 25.61
N LEU A 470 -1.90 24.54 26.49
CA LEU A 470 -3.22 25.15 26.27
C LEU A 470 -3.12 26.67 26.12
N ARG A 471 -2.32 27.34 26.96
CA ARG A 471 -2.05 28.78 26.84
C ARG A 471 -1.43 29.13 25.49
N GLU A 472 -0.42 28.37 25.04
CA GLU A 472 0.21 28.61 23.74
C GLU A 472 -0.76 28.42 22.56
N LEU A 473 -1.63 27.41 22.63
CA LEU A 473 -2.68 27.17 21.64
C LEU A 473 -3.69 28.33 21.60
N ASP A 474 -4.06 28.87 22.76
CA ASP A 474 -4.95 30.02 22.86
C ASP A 474 -4.29 31.30 22.28
N GLU A 475 -3.01 31.55 22.61
CA GLU A 475 -2.22 32.70 22.13
C GLU A 475 -2.04 32.70 20.61
N LYS A 476 -1.91 31.51 20.00
CA LYS A 476 -1.63 31.35 18.57
C LYS A 476 -2.86 30.93 17.76
N ARG A 477 -4.04 31.02 18.37
CA ARG A 477 -5.34 30.66 17.78
C ARG A 477 -5.57 31.25 16.39
N SER A 478 -5.35 32.56 16.22
CA SER A 478 -5.61 33.23 14.93
C SER A 478 -4.79 32.61 13.80
N GLN A 479 -3.54 32.26 14.09
CA GLN A 479 -2.65 31.59 13.14
C GLN A 479 -3.11 30.16 12.87
N LEU A 480 -3.44 29.37 13.90
CA LEU A 480 -3.94 27.99 13.74
C LEU A 480 -5.25 27.93 12.94
N LEU A 481 -6.13 28.91 13.11
CA LEU A 481 -7.40 28.98 12.39
C LEU A 481 -7.19 29.30 10.91
N VAL A 482 -6.28 30.24 10.59
CA VAL A 482 -5.94 30.63 9.21
C VAL A 482 -5.18 29.51 8.50
N ASP A 483 -4.15 28.97 9.15
CA ASP A 483 -3.21 28.04 8.51
C ASP A 483 -3.83 26.64 8.38
N LEU A 484 -4.65 26.22 9.35
CA LEU A 484 -5.04 24.81 9.51
C LEU A 484 -6.56 24.60 9.62
N GLY A 485 -7.35 25.67 9.67
CA GLY A 485 -8.81 25.59 9.84
C GLY A 485 -9.24 25.03 11.20
N ILE A 486 -8.36 25.03 12.20
CA ILE A 486 -8.61 24.44 13.52
C ILE A 486 -8.81 25.56 14.53
N ASP A 487 -9.95 25.54 15.23
CA ASP A 487 -10.22 26.48 16.31
C ASP A 487 -9.75 25.92 17.66
N ALA A 488 -8.67 26.50 18.19
CA ALA A 488 -8.07 26.08 19.44
C ALA A 488 -8.84 26.51 20.71
N ARG A 489 -9.90 27.34 20.60
CA ARG A 489 -10.64 27.87 21.78
C ARG A 489 -11.19 26.79 22.71
N ARG A 490 -11.56 25.64 22.16
CA ARG A 490 -12.11 24.48 22.90
C ARG A 490 -11.06 23.38 23.08
N ALA A 491 -9.78 23.69 22.88
CA ALA A 491 -8.72 22.71 23.06
C ALA A 491 -8.71 22.18 24.50
N SER A 492 -8.55 20.87 24.64
CA SER A 492 -8.43 20.18 25.92
C SER A 492 -7.22 19.24 25.90
N MET A 493 -6.77 18.79 27.06
CA MET A 493 -5.63 17.88 27.16
C MET A 493 -5.87 16.73 28.13
N THR A 494 -5.33 15.55 27.80
CA THR A 494 -5.23 14.42 28.74
C THR A 494 -3.77 14.18 29.10
N VAL A 495 -3.46 14.13 30.39
CA VAL A 495 -2.17 13.69 30.92
C VAL A 495 -2.28 12.21 31.26
N VAL A 496 -1.46 11.37 30.63
CA VAL A 496 -1.34 9.95 30.97
C VAL A 496 -0.05 9.76 31.77
N ILE A 497 -0.18 9.40 33.04
CA ILE A 497 0.96 9.38 33.97
C ILE A 497 0.80 8.30 35.03
N GLY A 498 1.87 7.54 35.26
CA GLY A 498 1.92 6.56 36.33
C GLY A 498 1.08 5.29 36.07
N HIS A 499 1.37 4.27 36.86
CA HIS A 499 0.60 3.03 36.94
C HIS A 499 0.43 2.66 38.43
N SER A 500 -0.77 2.27 38.84
CA SER A 500 -1.11 2.06 40.26
C SER A 500 -0.19 1.06 40.98
N THR A 501 0.30 0.04 40.28
CA THR A 501 1.19 -1.00 40.83
C THR A 501 2.56 -0.49 41.29
N PHE A 502 3.03 0.66 40.81
CA PHE A 502 4.33 1.21 41.21
C PHE A 502 4.25 2.11 42.46
N VAL A 503 3.04 2.41 42.95
CA VAL A 503 2.87 3.29 44.11
C VAL A 503 3.28 2.56 45.40
N THR A 504 4.24 3.13 46.14
CA THR A 504 4.88 2.44 47.27
C THR A 504 4.32 2.79 48.65
N ASN A 505 3.38 3.74 48.73
CA ASN A 505 2.86 4.26 50.00
C ASN A 505 1.72 3.42 50.61
N GLY A 506 1.41 2.24 50.04
CA GLY A 506 0.36 1.35 50.51
C GLY A 506 -1.07 1.73 50.10
N ALA A 507 -1.27 2.79 49.31
CA ALA A 507 -2.58 3.13 48.78
C ALA A 507 -3.07 2.06 47.78
N SER A 508 -4.32 1.65 47.93
CA SER A 508 -4.98 0.77 46.95
C SER A 508 -5.25 1.49 45.63
N SER A 509 -5.42 0.74 44.54
CA SER A 509 -5.82 1.29 43.22
C SER A 509 -7.07 2.17 43.34
N ALA A 510 -8.09 1.74 44.09
CA ALA A 510 -9.32 2.49 44.28
C ALA A 510 -9.09 3.84 44.99
N GLN A 511 -8.17 3.90 45.95
CA GLN A 511 -7.81 5.14 46.63
C GLN A 511 -7.02 6.09 45.73
N ILE A 512 -6.11 5.56 44.92
CA ILE A 512 -5.36 6.32 43.91
C ILE A 512 -6.35 6.93 42.90
N ASP A 513 -7.26 6.11 42.40
CA ASP A 513 -8.31 6.50 41.45
C ASP A 513 -9.20 7.62 41.99
N GLU A 514 -9.68 7.49 43.23
CA GLU A 514 -10.54 8.49 43.85
C GLU A 514 -9.81 9.81 44.10
N THR A 515 -8.51 9.73 44.46
CA THR A 515 -7.64 10.90 44.62
C THR A 515 -7.49 11.65 43.29
N ILE A 516 -7.19 10.93 42.20
CA ILE A 516 -7.06 11.52 40.86
C ILE A 516 -8.41 12.06 40.35
N ARG A 517 -9.52 11.37 40.64
CA ARG A 517 -10.87 11.82 40.29
C ARG A 517 -11.24 13.12 40.99
N THR A 518 -10.94 13.24 42.28
CA THR A 518 -11.15 14.47 43.05
C THR A 518 -10.30 15.59 42.47
N TYR A 519 -9.03 15.32 42.15
CA TYR A 519 -8.15 16.29 41.51
C TYR A 519 -8.69 16.76 40.14
N ASN A 520 -9.13 15.84 39.29
CA ASN A 520 -9.75 16.15 38.00
C ASN A 520 -11.04 16.98 38.13
N SER A 521 -11.78 16.85 39.23
CA SER A 521 -13.01 17.64 39.43
C SER A 521 -12.77 19.16 39.50
N HIS A 522 -11.52 19.58 39.75
CA HIS A 522 -11.09 20.97 39.78
C HIS A 522 -10.47 21.45 38.46
N LEU A 523 -10.26 20.56 37.48
CA LEU A 523 -9.63 20.89 36.20
C LEU A 523 -10.68 20.94 35.08
N THR A 524 -10.75 22.07 34.37
CA THR A 524 -11.77 22.26 33.31
C THR A 524 -11.32 21.77 31.92
N ARG A 525 -10.05 21.97 31.55
CA ARG A 525 -9.51 21.67 30.21
C ARG A 525 -8.40 20.62 30.21
N VAL A 526 -7.99 20.15 31.38
CA VAL A 526 -6.96 19.11 31.54
C VAL A 526 -7.57 17.96 32.34
N SER A 527 -7.37 16.73 31.90
CA SER A 527 -7.71 15.53 32.67
C SER A 527 -6.45 14.71 32.91
N VAL A 528 -6.39 14.02 34.05
CA VAL A 528 -5.30 13.11 34.40
C VAL A 528 -5.84 11.67 34.44
N THR A 529 -5.13 10.74 33.83
CA THR A 529 -5.39 9.31 33.91
C THR A 529 -4.09 8.53 34.09
N THR A 530 -4.17 7.34 34.66
CA THR A 530 -3.04 6.40 34.74
C THR A 530 -3.09 5.42 33.56
N TYR A 531 -1.97 4.73 33.30
CA TYR A 531 -1.90 3.73 32.23
C TYR A 531 -2.86 2.56 32.46
N ASP A 532 -2.93 2.02 33.68
CA ASP A 532 -3.86 0.94 34.04
C ASP A 532 -5.33 1.33 33.80
N ARG A 533 -5.72 2.57 34.16
CA ARG A 533 -7.07 3.06 33.89
C ARG A 533 -7.34 3.22 32.39
N LEU A 534 -6.39 3.81 31.66
CA LEU A 534 -6.51 4.03 30.22
C LEU A 534 -6.64 2.69 29.47
N ILE A 535 -5.76 1.74 29.77
CA ILE A 535 -5.76 0.39 29.21
C ILE A 535 -7.04 -0.35 29.61
N GLY A 536 -7.46 -0.25 30.87
CA GLY A 536 -8.70 -0.87 31.36
C GLY A 536 -9.95 -0.32 30.67
N ASN A 537 -10.02 0.99 30.43
CA ASN A 537 -11.11 1.62 29.66
C ASN A 537 -11.10 1.17 28.20
N ALA A 538 -9.93 1.13 27.57
CA ALA A 538 -9.79 0.67 26.19
C ALA A 538 -10.18 -0.82 26.05
N GLN A 539 -9.79 -1.67 27.01
CA GLN A 539 -10.18 -3.08 27.04
C GLN A 539 -11.71 -3.20 27.22
N ARG A 540 -12.31 -2.48 28.17
CA ARG A 540 -13.77 -2.44 28.32
C ARG A 540 -14.48 -2.01 27.05
N THR A 541 -13.91 -1.08 26.28
CA THR A 541 -14.49 -0.65 24.99
C THR A 541 -14.43 -1.78 23.95
N LEU A 542 -13.33 -2.54 23.90
CA LEU A 542 -13.24 -3.75 23.05
C LEU A 542 -14.20 -4.86 23.50
N ASP A 543 -14.43 -4.99 24.81
CA ASP A 543 -15.32 -5.99 25.38
C ASP A 543 -16.80 -5.61 25.21
N LEU A 544 -17.16 -4.34 25.35
CA LEU A 544 -18.51 -3.81 25.09
C LEU A 544 -18.86 -3.84 23.60
N THR A 545 -17.88 -3.69 22.71
CA THR A 545 -18.08 -3.98 21.28
C THR A 545 -18.08 -5.49 20.97
N ALA A 546 -17.99 -6.35 21.99
CA ALA A 546 -18.09 -7.81 21.89
C ALA A 546 -19.37 -8.39 22.49
N ALA A 547 -19.90 -7.77 23.54
CA ALA A 547 -21.17 -8.13 24.15
C ALA A 547 -22.27 -7.27 23.51
N PRO A 548 -23.38 -7.86 23.00
CA PRO A 548 -24.54 -7.05 22.72
C PRO A 548 -25.05 -6.45 24.04
N ASP A 549 -25.31 -5.14 24.04
CA ASP A 549 -26.06 -4.51 25.12
C ASP A 549 -27.40 -5.25 25.29
N ILE A 550 -27.75 -5.48 26.56
CA ILE A 550 -28.91 -6.25 27.06
C ILE A 550 -30.24 -5.79 26.45
#